data_AF-A0A7Y0SNY5-F1
#
_entry.id   AF-A0A7Y0SNY5-F1
#
_cell.length_a   1.000
_cell.length_b   1.000
_cell.length_c   1.000
_cell.angle_alpha   90.00
_cell.angle_beta   90.00
_cell.angle_gamma   90.00
#
_symmetry.space_group_name_H-M   'P 1'
#
loop_
_entity.id
_entity.type
_entity.pdbx_description
1 polymer ?
#
loop_
_entity_poly.entity_id
_entity_poly.type
_entity_poly.pdbx_seq_one_letter_code
_entity_poly.pdbx_strand_id
1 'polypeptide(L)'
;MANGNAVWIFLRKYLASSYAHIEIFMSFDPVAATEAAKKTRALRKGKNYKKRTSKLEPFRSEIAKMYKHGASLELIALHLQTEHKQYAARSTILRYIHSIGVTRNG
;
A
#
# COMPACT_ATOMS: atom_id res chain seq x y z
N MET A 1 12.92 3.42 -69.32
CA MET A 1 13.85 2.99 -68.26
C MET A 1 13.84 4.04 -67.15
N ALA A 2 13.03 3.83 -66.11
CA ALA A 2 13.02 4.65 -64.90
C ALA A 2 12.51 3.78 -63.74
N ASN A 3 12.91 4.13 -62.52
CA ASN A 3 12.33 3.66 -61.24
C ASN A 3 13.08 2.57 -60.45
N GLY A 4 14.42 2.60 -60.46
CA GLY A 4 15.22 1.94 -59.40
C GLY A 4 15.33 2.75 -58.09
N ASN A 5 15.07 4.07 -58.13
CA ASN A 5 15.37 4.99 -57.02
C ASN A 5 14.18 5.20 -56.05
N ALA A 6 12.93 4.98 -56.50
CA ALA A 6 11.75 5.20 -55.68
C ALA A 6 11.56 4.13 -54.57
N VAL A 7 11.94 2.88 -54.86
CA VAL A 7 11.81 1.75 -53.93
C VAL A 7 12.78 1.89 -52.75
N TRP A 8 14.02 2.35 -53.02
CA TRP A 8 15.03 2.59 -51.99
C TRP A 8 14.67 3.72 -51.02
N ILE A 9 14.06 4.80 -51.53
CA ILE A 9 13.61 5.93 -50.70
C ILE A 9 12.45 5.50 -49.79
N PHE A 10 11.53 4.67 -50.30
CA PHE A 10 10.39 4.16 -49.54
C PHE A 10 10.82 3.21 -48.41
N LEU A 11 11.73 2.28 -48.70
CA LEU A 11 12.31 1.37 -47.71
C LEU A 11 13.09 2.11 -46.61
N ARG A 12 13.88 3.13 -46.97
CA ARG A 12 14.63 3.94 -46.01
C ARG A 12 13.72 4.70 -45.03
N LYS A 13 12.57 5.17 -45.50
CA LYS A 13 11.60 5.92 -44.68
C LYS A 13 10.88 4.99 -43.67
N TYR A 14 10.53 3.78 -44.09
CA TYR A 14 9.91 2.77 -43.22
C TYR A 14 10.88 2.26 -42.14
N LEU A 15 12.13 1.96 -42.51
CA LEU A 15 13.17 1.55 -41.55
C LEU A 15 13.44 2.66 -40.53
N ALA A 16 13.63 3.92 -40.97
CA ALA A 16 13.85 5.03 -40.05
C ALA A 16 12.68 5.25 -39.07
N SER A 17 11.43 5.05 -39.52
CA SER A 17 10.25 5.12 -38.66
C SER A 17 10.23 3.97 -37.65
N SER A 18 10.56 2.74 -38.05
CA SER A 18 10.57 1.61 -37.12
C SER A 18 11.64 1.75 -36.03
N TYR A 19 12.82 2.29 -36.37
CA TYR A 19 13.88 2.52 -35.37
C TYR A 19 13.53 3.66 -34.39
N ALA A 20 12.89 4.74 -34.87
CA ALA A 20 12.46 5.84 -34.00
C ALA A 20 11.42 5.39 -32.95
N HIS A 21 10.52 4.47 -33.30
CA HIS A 21 9.55 3.91 -32.35
C HIS A 21 10.20 2.99 -31.29
N ILE A 22 11.30 2.31 -31.64
CA ILE A 22 12.02 1.41 -30.72
C ILE A 22 12.88 2.22 -29.72
N GLU A 23 13.49 3.32 -30.14
CA GLU A 23 14.28 4.19 -29.25
C GLU A 23 13.43 4.89 -28.18
N ILE A 24 12.19 5.28 -28.52
CA ILE A 24 11.24 5.87 -27.57
C ILE A 24 10.82 4.86 -26.48
N PHE A 25 10.81 3.55 -26.79
CA PHE A 25 10.41 2.51 -25.84
C PHE A 25 11.53 2.11 -24.87
N MET A 26 12.80 2.42 -25.17
CA MET A 26 13.97 1.96 -24.37
C MET A 26 14.58 3.00 -23.42
N SER A 27 14.15 4.27 -23.44
CA SER A 27 14.68 5.29 -22.53
C SER A 27 13.83 5.43 -21.26
N PHE A 28 14.07 4.56 -20.28
CA PHE A 28 13.57 4.79 -18.93
C PHE A 28 14.30 6.00 -18.32
N ASP A 29 13.64 7.15 -18.26
CA ASP A 29 14.15 8.33 -17.56
C ASP A 29 13.73 8.28 -16.08
N PRO A 30 14.65 7.96 -15.16
CA PRO A 30 14.34 7.89 -13.73
C PRO A 30 13.92 9.25 -13.16
N VAL A 31 14.40 10.36 -13.73
CA VAL A 31 14.09 11.71 -13.26
C VAL A 31 12.64 12.05 -13.61
N ALA A 32 12.25 11.90 -14.87
CA ALA A 32 10.86 12.12 -15.28
C ALA A 32 9.88 11.20 -14.54
N ALA A 33 10.24 9.92 -14.35
CA ALA A 33 9.42 8.97 -13.60
C ALA A 33 9.24 9.38 -12.13
N THR A 34 10.31 9.83 -11.46
CA THR A 34 10.22 10.28 -10.07
C THR A 34 9.45 11.59 -9.90
N GLU A 35 9.57 12.53 -10.83
CA GLU A 35 8.79 13.77 -10.82
C GLU A 35 7.30 13.53 -11.03
N ALA A 36 6.93 12.66 -11.97
CA ALA A 36 5.56 12.21 -12.17
C ALA A 36 5.01 11.51 -10.90
N ALA A 37 5.82 10.67 -10.25
CA ALA A 37 5.47 10.01 -9.00
C ALA A 37 5.27 11.02 -7.84
N LYS A 38 6.08 12.09 -7.76
CA LYS A 38 5.91 13.16 -6.75
C LYS A 38 4.57 13.89 -6.93
N LYS A 39 4.22 14.25 -8.18
CA LYS A 39 2.95 14.92 -8.52
C LYS A 39 1.74 14.04 -8.14
N THR A 40 1.76 12.76 -8.49
CA THR A 40 0.69 11.81 -8.10
C THR A 40 0.62 11.58 -6.58
N ARG A 41 1.76 11.55 -5.88
CA ARG A 41 1.81 11.45 -4.42
C ARG A 41 1.18 12.66 -3.73
N ALA A 42 1.42 13.87 -4.23
CA ALA A 42 0.83 15.10 -3.68
C ALA A 42 -0.71 15.06 -3.78
N LEU A 43 -1.25 14.63 -4.92
CA LEU A 43 -2.69 14.45 -5.13
C LEU A 43 -3.30 13.40 -4.17
N ARG A 44 -2.55 12.36 -3.80
CA ARG A 44 -2.99 11.35 -2.82
C ARG A 44 -2.97 11.88 -1.38
N LYS A 45 -2.00 12.72 -1.02
CA LYS A 45 -1.90 13.33 0.32
C LYS A 45 -3.02 14.32 0.61
N GLY A 46 -3.61 14.94 -0.41
CA GLY A 46 -4.76 15.84 -0.27
C GLY A 46 -6.07 15.13 0.09
N LYS A 47 -6.12 13.79 0.12
CA LYS A 47 -7.28 13.07 0.64
C LYS A 47 -7.26 13.16 2.17
N ASN A 48 -8.31 13.77 2.74
CA ASN A 48 -8.58 13.79 4.18
C ASN A 48 -8.85 12.37 4.70
N TYR A 49 -7.80 11.54 4.79
CA TYR A 49 -7.91 10.19 5.33
C TYR A 49 -8.20 10.29 6.82
N LYS A 50 -9.46 10.03 7.20
CA LYS A 50 -9.82 9.77 8.59
C LYS A 50 -9.41 8.34 8.92
N LYS A 51 -8.52 8.19 9.89
CA LYS A 51 -8.12 6.88 10.40
C LYS A 51 -9.37 6.17 10.91
N ARG A 52 -9.64 4.97 10.40
CA ARG A 52 -10.74 4.14 10.90
C ARG A 52 -10.43 3.77 12.35
N THR A 53 -11.41 3.97 13.23
CA THR A 53 -11.33 3.50 14.60
C THR A 53 -11.32 1.97 14.61
N SER A 54 -10.56 1.39 15.54
CA SER A 54 -10.50 -0.06 15.69
C SER A 54 -11.87 -0.57 16.14
N LYS A 55 -12.28 -1.75 15.66
CA LYS A 55 -13.45 -2.46 16.21
C LYS A 55 -13.26 -2.83 17.70
N LEU A 56 -12.02 -2.81 18.18
CA LEU A 56 -11.66 -3.06 19.58
C LEU A 56 -11.71 -1.79 20.45
N GLU A 57 -11.95 -0.61 19.86
CA GLU A 57 -12.01 0.65 20.61
C GLU A 57 -13.08 0.66 21.71
N PRO A 58 -14.31 0.12 21.49
CA PRO A 58 -15.32 0.03 22.55
C PRO A 58 -14.85 -0.76 23.78
N PHE A 59 -13.99 -1.76 23.60
CA PHE A 59 -13.52 -2.68 24.64
C PHE A 59 -12.12 -2.31 25.17
N ARG A 60 -11.65 -1.10 24.91
CA ARG A 60 -10.32 -0.62 25.29
C ARG A 60 -10.01 -0.84 26.77
N SER A 61 -10.96 -0.47 27.64
CA SER A 61 -10.79 -0.53 29.10
C SER A 61 -10.65 -1.97 29.58
N GLU A 62 -11.49 -2.88 29.10
CA GLU A 62 -11.47 -4.30 29.44
C GLU A 62 -10.18 -4.97 28.98
N ILE A 63 -9.83 -4.80 27.69
CA ILE A 63 -8.59 -5.36 27.11
C ILE A 63 -7.37 -4.88 27.89
N ALA A 64 -7.30 -3.58 28.21
CA ALA A 64 -6.18 -3.01 28.96
C ALA A 64 -6.08 -3.57 30.38
N LYS A 65 -7.22 -3.70 31.09
CA LYS A 65 -7.24 -4.28 32.44
C LYS A 65 -6.79 -5.74 32.42
N MET A 66 -7.38 -6.57 31.57
CA MET A 66 -7.03 -7.99 31.46
C MET A 66 -5.54 -8.17 31.15
N TYR A 67 -5.01 -7.40 30.19
CA TYR A 67 -3.61 -7.50 29.82
C TYR A 67 -2.66 -7.06 30.94
N LYS A 68 -3.00 -5.99 31.68
CA LYS A 68 -2.24 -5.53 32.86
C LYS A 68 -2.26 -6.54 34.00
N HIS A 69 -3.38 -7.24 34.22
CA HIS A 69 -3.48 -8.33 35.18
C HIS A 69 -2.78 -9.63 34.72
N GLY A 70 -2.20 -9.62 33.52
CA GLY A 70 -1.41 -10.73 33.01
C GLY A 70 -2.21 -11.82 32.30
N ALA A 71 -3.45 -11.55 31.90
CA ALA A 71 -4.17 -12.45 31.02
C ALA A 71 -3.40 -12.66 29.71
N SER A 72 -3.39 -13.91 29.23
CA SER A 72 -2.82 -14.20 27.91
C SER A 72 -3.69 -13.58 26.82
N LEU A 73 -3.10 -13.34 25.64
CA LEU A 73 -3.84 -12.82 24.49
C LEU A 73 -4.96 -13.76 24.04
N GLU A 74 -4.84 -15.06 24.30
CA GLU A 74 -5.87 -16.06 23.99
C GLU A 74 -7.07 -15.93 24.92
N LEU A 75 -6.83 -15.70 26.22
CA LEU A 75 -7.91 -15.45 27.18
C LEU A 75 -8.64 -14.15 26.87
N ILE A 76 -7.92 -13.11 26.44
CA ILE A 76 -8.55 -11.86 25.98
C ILE A 76 -9.38 -12.10 24.71
N ALA A 77 -8.88 -12.89 23.76
CA ALA A 77 -9.63 -13.23 22.55
C ALA A 77 -10.90 -14.03 22.87
N LEU A 78 -10.80 -14.99 23.79
CA LEU A 78 -11.92 -15.79 24.25
C LEU A 78 -12.98 -14.90 24.91
N HIS A 79 -12.58 -14.00 25.82
CA HIS A 79 -13.48 -13.05 26.48
C HIS A 79 -14.22 -12.15 25.49
N LEU A 80 -13.52 -11.59 24.51
CA LEU A 80 -14.14 -10.77 23.46
C LEU A 80 -15.15 -11.58 22.62
N GLN A 81 -14.87 -12.86 22.39
CA GLN A 81 -15.76 -13.73 21.64
C GLN A 81 -17.00 -14.14 22.45
N THR A 82 -16.86 -14.46 23.73
CA THR A 82 -17.97 -14.95 24.57
C THR A 82 -18.89 -13.81 25.01
N GLU A 83 -18.33 -12.74 25.55
CA GLU A 83 -19.12 -11.65 26.15
C GLU A 83 -19.65 -10.68 25.09
N HIS A 84 -18.82 -10.39 24.08
CA HIS A 84 -19.10 -9.31 23.12
C HIS A 84 -19.39 -9.81 21.70
N LYS A 85 -19.36 -11.14 21.48
CA LYS A 85 -19.49 -11.76 20.15
C LYS A 85 -18.52 -11.18 19.12
N GLN A 86 -17.38 -10.68 19.59
CA GLN A 86 -16.41 -9.96 18.79
C GLN A 86 -15.15 -10.80 18.61
N TYR A 87 -15.05 -11.45 17.45
CA TYR A 87 -13.84 -12.18 17.09
C TYR A 87 -12.66 -11.21 16.86
N ALA A 88 -11.51 -11.54 17.43
CA ALA A 88 -10.25 -10.87 17.16
C ALA A 88 -9.08 -11.85 17.23
N ALA A 89 -8.28 -11.91 16.16
CA ALA A 89 -7.07 -12.72 16.14
C ALA A 89 -6.03 -12.20 17.15
N ARG A 90 -5.21 -13.12 17.70
CA ARG A 90 -4.14 -12.82 18.67
C ARG A 90 -3.23 -11.67 18.24
N SER A 91 -2.78 -11.67 16.99
CA SER A 91 -1.92 -10.62 16.42
C SER A 91 -2.62 -9.26 16.35
N THR A 92 -3.93 -9.24 16.13
CA THR A 92 -4.73 -8.01 16.11
C THR A 92 -4.87 -7.43 17.51
N ILE A 93 -5.10 -8.26 18.53
CA ILE A 93 -5.16 -7.83 19.92
C ILE A 93 -3.79 -7.27 20.36
N LEU A 94 -2.69 -7.97 20.06
CA LEU A 94 -1.34 -7.50 20.37
C LEU A 94 -1.03 -6.14 19.72
N ARG A 95 -1.30 -6.01 18.41
CA ARG A 95 -1.13 -4.75 17.68
C ARG A 95 -1.97 -3.63 18.29
N TYR A 96 -3.19 -3.95 18.71
CA TYR A 96 -4.09 -2.99 19.33
C TYR A 96 -3.57 -2.51 20.68
N ILE A 97 -3.13 -3.42 21.55
CA ILE A 97 -2.50 -3.11 22.85
C ILE A 97 -1.31 -2.16 22.67
N HIS A 98 -0.44 -2.45 21.68
CA HIS A 98 0.69 -1.57 21.36
C HIS A 98 0.21 -0.19 20.88
N SER A 99 -0.85 -0.15 20.06
CA SER A 99 -1.38 1.13 19.54
C SER A 99 -2.02 2.01 20.61
N ILE A 100 -2.51 1.43 21.71
CA ILE A 100 -3.07 2.17 22.86
C ILE A 100 -2.04 2.43 23.96
N GLY A 101 -0.79 1.99 23.79
CA GLY A 101 0.32 2.25 24.72
C GLY A 101 0.24 1.48 26.04
N VAL A 102 -0.42 0.33 26.07
CA VAL A 102 -0.52 -0.49 27.29
C VAL A 102 0.65 -1.47 27.35
N THR A 103 1.42 -1.41 28.42
CA THR A 103 2.50 -2.35 28.73
C THR A 103 2.11 -3.27 29.89
N ARG A 104 2.73 -4.44 29.96
CA ARG A 104 2.64 -5.33 31.11
C ARG A 104 3.66 -4.83 32.14
N ASN A 105 3.18 -4.35 33.28
CA ASN A 105 4.08 -4.08 34.40
C ASN A 105 4.44 -5.44 34.97
N GLY A 106 5.70 -5.84 34.76
CA GLY A 106 6.28 -7.02 35.38
C GLY A 106 6.50 -6.81 36.87
#